data_AF-A0A8J8JW07-F1
#
_entry.id   AF-A0A8J8JW07-F1
#
_cell.length_a   1.000
_cell.length_b   1.000
_cell.length_c   1.000
_cell.angle_alpha   90.00
_cell.angle_beta   90.00
_cell.angle_gamma   90.00
#
_symmetry.space_group_name_H-M   'P 1'
#
loop_
_entity.id
_entity.type
_entity.pdbx_description
1 polymer ?
#
loop_
_entity_poly.entity_id
_entity_poly.type
_entity_poly.pdbx_seq_one_letter_code
_entity_poly.pdbx_strand_id
1 'polypeptide(L)'
;MSYSEIYQSELAKLPFELEAVDISALSDFVGQLDLASVDKSRQQLFWASLTRVWVSSRFVADFCKRYPDRLLELLTSGRLFCSEARAEYRRILSKTELNNDAELTVLLRQFRNIEMVRIAWRDLAGWSDLDETLNDLTELAEVCIQFTLDYFYQQACARRGVPKTKEGTAINIVVLGMGKLGAWELNYSSDIDLIFAYAEDGVLQDRKETSYGEFFSRICRNLVKALDQITADGFVFRTDIRLRPFGDSGPIIMTFDGMENYYLTQAREWERYAMIKARQVAGDFDSGKQLAAMIKPFVYRRYLDYGAFEELRSLKIQITQELMRKDRMDNIKLGPGGIREIEFIGQAFQLIRGGQTPELQERSILKILKLLGELGLLTSEDAEQLQTSYIFLRRAENHIQQYQDKQTHDLPTDPKVQQILAFSMDFADWDDFKSHLDKVRAEVLSVFDQVFSLSEQKDIKKSADIVWAGDSDEASFNYLT
;
A
#
# COMPACT_ATOMS: atom_id res chain seq x y z
N MET A 1 -33.44 0.68 23.41
CA MET A 1 -33.66 1.53 22.23
C MET A 1 -34.10 0.62 21.09
N SER A 2 -35.21 0.90 20.43
CA SER A 2 -35.56 0.20 19.18
C SER A 2 -34.53 0.54 18.10
N TYR A 3 -34.30 -0.31 17.11
CA TYR A 3 -33.33 -0.03 16.04
C TYR A 3 -33.66 1.26 15.27
N SER A 4 -34.96 1.56 15.15
CA SER A 4 -35.47 2.82 14.61
C SER A 4 -34.99 4.03 15.42
N GLU A 5 -34.98 3.94 16.75
CA GLU A 5 -34.49 5.02 17.62
C GLU A 5 -32.96 5.24 17.50
N ILE A 6 -32.16 4.18 17.35
CA ILE A 6 -30.70 4.30 17.17
C ILE A 6 -30.41 5.02 15.84
N TYR A 7 -31.04 4.57 14.76
CA TYR A 7 -30.89 5.18 13.44
C TYR A 7 -31.29 6.67 13.45
N GLN A 8 -32.45 7.00 14.03
CA GLN A 8 -32.90 8.39 14.14
C GLN A 8 -31.96 9.24 15.01
N SER A 9 -31.42 8.67 16.09
CA SER A 9 -30.43 9.35 16.92
C SER A 9 -29.13 9.62 16.19
N GLU A 10 -28.65 8.72 15.32
CA GLU A 10 -27.43 8.95 14.53
C GLU A 10 -27.67 9.94 13.39
N LEU A 11 -28.84 9.90 12.74
CA LEU A 11 -29.23 10.92 11.75
C LEU A 11 -29.21 12.33 12.34
N ALA A 12 -29.70 12.50 13.57
CA ALA A 12 -29.74 13.80 14.24
C ALA A 12 -28.35 14.36 14.61
N LYS A 13 -27.27 13.56 14.50
CA LYS A 13 -25.89 14.01 14.73
C LYS A 13 -25.20 14.47 13.44
N LEU A 14 -25.83 14.31 12.28
CA LEU A 14 -25.25 14.79 11.03
C LEU A 14 -25.10 16.32 11.06
N PRO A 15 -23.98 16.87 10.58
CA PRO A 15 -23.88 18.29 10.30
C PRO A 15 -25.01 18.74 9.38
N PHE A 16 -25.57 19.92 9.62
CA PHE A 16 -26.70 20.46 8.86
C PHE A 16 -26.43 20.50 7.34
N GLU A 17 -25.19 20.78 6.96
CA GLU A 17 -24.72 20.81 5.57
C GLU A 17 -24.78 19.44 4.89
N LEU A 18 -24.78 18.35 5.67
CA LEU A 18 -24.84 16.96 5.21
C LEU A 18 -26.24 16.37 5.28
N GLU A 19 -27.20 17.01 5.96
CA GLU A 19 -28.60 16.54 6.05
C GLU A 19 -29.28 16.45 4.68
N ALA A 20 -28.87 17.27 3.71
CA ALA A 20 -29.41 17.23 2.35
C ALA A 20 -28.80 16.12 1.47
N VAL A 21 -27.77 15.41 1.94
CA VAL A 21 -27.05 14.40 1.15
C VAL A 21 -27.71 13.05 1.32
N ASP A 22 -28.50 12.66 0.32
CA ASP A 22 -28.89 11.27 0.06
C ASP A 22 -29.66 10.57 1.21
N ILE A 23 -30.19 11.34 2.19
CA ILE A 23 -31.02 10.81 3.30
C ILE A 23 -32.25 10.07 2.77
N SER A 24 -32.82 10.52 1.63
CA SER A 24 -33.92 9.80 0.98
C SER A 24 -33.49 8.40 0.56
N ALA A 25 -32.34 8.27 -0.12
CA ALA A 25 -31.86 6.98 -0.58
C ALA A 25 -31.42 6.09 0.58
N LEU A 26 -30.84 6.67 1.64
CA LEU A 26 -30.55 5.95 2.88
C LEU A 26 -31.84 5.43 3.52
N SER A 27 -32.88 6.25 3.61
CA SER A 27 -34.17 5.87 4.19
C SER A 27 -34.88 4.78 3.37
N ASP A 28 -34.84 4.89 2.03
CA ASP A 28 -35.37 3.87 1.12
C ASP A 28 -34.63 2.54 1.29
N PHE A 29 -33.30 2.58 1.40
CA PHE A 29 -32.46 1.41 1.65
C PHE A 29 -32.76 0.77 3.01
N VAL A 30 -32.86 1.58 4.07
CA VAL A 30 -33.23 1.13 5.42
C VAL A 30 -34.59 0.45 5.44
N GLY A 31 -35.57 0.97 4.68
CA GLY A 31 -36.90 0.39 4.56
C GLY A 31 -36.93 -0.99 3.90
N GLN A 32 -35.91 -1.35 3.12
CA GLN A 32 -35.80 -2.64 2.41
C GLN A 32 -34.97 -3.68 3.17
N LEU A 33 -34.31 -3.28 4.26
CA LEU A 33 -33.32 -4.08 4.97
C LEU A 33 -33.98 -5.04 5.97
N ASP A 34 -33.96 -6.34 5.67
CA ASP A 34 -34.38 -7.38 6.61
C ASP A 34 -33.18 -7.96 7.38
N LEU A 35 -33.05 -7.54 8.64
CA LEU A 35 -32.00 -7.98 9.55
C LEU A 35 -32.43 -9.11 10.49
N ALA A 36 -33.56 -9.79 10.26
CA ALA A 36 -34.06 -10.84 11.14
C ALA A 36 -33.04 -11.98 11.37
N SER A 37 -32.17 -12.24 10.39
CA SER A 37 -31.12 -13.27 10.46
C SER A 37 -29.82 -12.81 11.15
N VAL A 38 -29.71 -11.53 11.52
CA VAL A 38 -28.51 -10.95 12.13
C VAL A 38 -28.66 -10.90 13.65
N ASP A 39 -27.61 -11.24 14.40
CA ASP A 39 -27.62 -11.15 15.87
C ASP A 39 -27.90 -9.71 16.35
N LYS A 40 -28.68 -9.55 17.43
CA LYS A 40 -29.08 -8.24 17.97
C LYS A 40 -27.88 -7.32 18.30
N SER A 41 -26.79 -7.87 18.82
CA SER A 41 -25.57 -7.11 19.12
C SER A 41 -24.93 -6.52 17.87
N ARG A 42 -24.89 -7.30 16.78
CA ARG A 42 -24.40 -6.86 15.47
C ARG A 42 -25.33 -5.85 14.82
N GLN A 43 -26.64 -6.04 14.96
CA GLN A 43 -27.61 -5.04 14.51
C GLN A 43 -27.38 -3.70 15.19
N GLN A 44 -27.17 -3.68 16.51
CA GLN A 44 -26.90 -2.45 17.24
C GLN A 44 -25.65 -1.71 16.71
N LEU A 45 -24.54 -2.43 16.52
CA LEU A 45 -23.31 -1.86 15.95
C LEU A 45 -23.53 -1.34 14.52
N PHE A 46 -24.21 -2.12 13.68
CA PHE A 46 -24.55 -1.72 12.33
C PHE A 46 -25.35 -0.41 12.31
N TRP A 47 -26.45 -0.34 13.05
CA TRP A 47 -27.32 0.85 13.09
C TRP A 47 -26.59 2.09 13.63
N ALA A 48 -25.68 1.92 14.58
CA ALA A 48 -24.87 3.02 15.12
C ALA A 48 -23.84 3.57 14.11
N SER A 49 -23.42 2.78 13.12
CA SER A 49 -22.40 3.16 12.14
C SER A 49 -22.96 3.57 10.77
N LEU A 50 -24.15 3.06 10.41
CA LEU A 50 -24.70 3.13 9.05
C LEU A 50 -24.71 4.56 8.49
N THR A 51 -25.27 5.51 9.24
CA THR A 51 -25.40 6.90 8.79
C THR A 51 -24.05 7.51 8.47
N ARG A 52 -23.07 7.34 9.37
CA ARG A 52 -21.71 7.87 9.21
C ARG A 52 -21.03 7.28 7.98
N VAL A 53 -21.05 5.95 7.85
CA VAL A 53 -20.40 5.25 6.74
C VAL A 53 -21.03 5.63 5.40
N TRP A 54 -22.37 5.64 5.33
CA TRP A 54 -23.12 5.97 4.12
C TRP A 54 -22.81 7.37 3.60
N VAL A 55 -22.81 8.37 4.49
CA VAL A 55 -22.50 9.76 4.13
C VAL A 55 -21.02 9.93 3.76
N SER A 56 -20.13 9.19 4.44
CA SER A 56 -18.68 9.33 4.27
C SER A 56 -18.12 8.59 3.06
N SER A 57 -18.85 7.63 2.48
CA SER A 57 -18.41 6.91 1.29
C SER A 57 -19.56 6.65 0.32
N ARG A 58 -19.53 7.36 -0.80
CA ARG A 58 -20.40 7.08 -1.94
C ARG A 58 -20.12 5.69 -2.52
N PHE A 59 -18.86 5.24 -2.51
CA PHE A 59 -18.50 3.89 -2.93
C PHE A 59 -19.27 2.82 -2.11
N VAL A 60 -19.28 2.94 -0.78
CA VAL A 60 -20.03 2.02 0.08
C VAL A 60 -21.54 2.16 -0.13
N ALA A 61 -22.07 3.39 -0.16
CA ALA A 61 -23.49 3.63 -0.38
C ALA A 61 -24.00 3.04 -1.72
N ASP A 62 -23.25 3.27 -2.81
CA ASP A 62 -23.60 2.75 -4.14
C ASP A 62 -23.51 1.21 -4.19
N PHE A 63 -22.55 0.60 -3.46
CA PHE A 63 -22.49 -0.85 -3.31
C PHE A 63 -23.71 -1.40 -2.56
N CYS A 64 -24.09 -0.79 -1.44
CA CYS A 64 -25.23 -1.23 -0.63
C CYS A 64 -26.54 -1.16 -1.41
N LYS A 65 -26.74 -0.10 -2.22
CA LYS A 65 -27.90 0.03 -3.12
C LYS A 65 -27.93 -1.06 -4.19
N ARG A 66 -26.77 -1.38 -4.77
CA ARG A 66 -26.68 -2.30 -5.91
C ARG A 66 -26.68 -3.77 -5.49
N TYR A 67 -26.14 -4.08 -4.32
CA TYR A 67 -25.92 -5.46 -3.83
C TYR A 67 -26.36 -5.64 -2.37
N PRO A 68 -27.65 -5.39 -2.03
CA PRO A 68 -28.13 -5.48 -0.65
C PRO A 68 -27.92 -6.87 -0.04
N ASP A 69 -28.10 -7.94 -0.83
CA ASP A 69 -27.89 -9.32 -0.37
C ASP A 69 -26.44 -9.60 0.07
N ARG A 70 -25.45 -8.95 -0.56
CA ARG A 70 -24.03 -9.11 -0.21
C ARG A 70 -23.69 -8.39 1.09
N LEU A 71 -24.30 -7.24 1.34
CA LEU A 71 -24.18 -6.60 2.65
C LEU A 71 -24.82 -7.49 3.73
N LEU A 72 -26.01 -8.03 3.47
CA LEU A 72 -26.67 -8.93 4.42
C LEU A 72 -25.79 -10.16 4.72
N GLU A 73 -25.14 -10.74 3.71
CA GLU A 73 -24.17 -11.82 3.89
C GLU A 73 -23.00 -11.42 4.82
N LEU A 74 -22.44 -10.21 4.66
CA LEU A 74 -21.39 -9.68 5.55
C LEU A 74 -21.88 -9.51 7.01
N LEU A 75 -23.12 -9.05 7.19
CA LEU A 75 -23.73 -8.85 8.50
C LEU A 75 -24.04 -10.19 9.19
N THR A 76 -24.69 -11.11 8.48
CA THR A 76 -25.09 -12.43 9.00
C THR A 76 -23.89 -13.30 9.30
N SER A 77 -22.89 -13.33 8.41
CA SER A 77 -21.62 -14.03 8.66
C SER A 77 -20.81 -13.42 9.81
N GLY A 78 -21.05 -12.14 10.13
CA GLY A 78 -20.31 -11.41 11.15
C GLY A 78 -18.95 -10.88 10.68
N ARG A 79 -18.60 -11.09 9.41
CA ARG A 79 -17.30 -10.67 8.86
C ARG A 79 -17.11 -9.17 8.89
N LEU A 80 -18.19 -8.39 8.77
CA LEU A 80 -18.13 -6.93 8.92
C LEU A 80 -17.53 -6.48 10.26
N PHE A 81 -17.79 -7.25 11.32
CA PHE A 81 -17.40 -6.91 12.70
C PHE A 81 -16.10 -7.59 13.15
N CYS A 82 -15.42 -8.31 12.27
CA CYS A 82 -14.21 -9.07 12.59
C CYS A 82 -12.96 -8.37 12.06
N SER A 83 -12.02 -8.03 12.96
CA SER A 83 -10.72 -7.42 12.63
C SER A 83 -9.76 -8.39 11.92
N GLU A 84 -9.95 -9.70 12.10
CA GLU A 84 -9.10 -10.75 11.53
C GLU A 84 -9.74 -11.44 10.31
N ALA A 85 -10.74 -10.80 9.68
CA ALA A 85 -11.45 -11.39 8.54
C ALA A 85 -10.54 -11.71 7.33
N ARG A 86 -9.37 -11.06 7.24
CA ARG A 86 -8.34 -11.33 6.22
C ARG A 86 -7.77 -12.75 6.28
N ALA A 87 -7.75 -13.39 7.46
CA ALA A 87 -7.28 -14.77 7.60
C ALA A 87 -8.11 -15.78 6.78
N GLU A 88 -9.34 -15.41 6.43
CA GLU A 88 -10.28 -16.26 5.69
C GLU A 88 -10.20 -16.08 4.17
N TYR A 89 -9.46 -15.09 3.66
CA TYR A 89 -9.46 -14.71 2.25
C TYR A 89 -9.10 -15.87 1.32
N ARG A 90 -8.01 -16.58 1.63
CA ARG A 90 -7.57 -17.74 0.85
C ARG A 90 -8.62 -18.83 0.81
N ARG A 91 -9.25 -19.12 1.96
CA ARG A 91 -10.30 -20.14 2.08
C ARG A 91 -11.57 -19.76 1.32
N ILE A 92 -11.89 -18.47 1.23
CA ILE A 92 -13.07 -17.99 0.50
C ILE A 92 -12.87 -18.19 -1.00
N LEU A 93 -11.73 -17.74 -1.54
CA LEU A 93 -11.43 -17.91 -2.97
C LEU A 93 -11.28 -19.38 -3.37
N SER A 94 -10.70 -20.23 -2.51
CA SER A 94 -10.47 -21.64 -2.82
C SER A 94 -11.74 -22.50 -2.88
N LYS A 95 -12.91 -21.98 -2.44
CA LYS A 95 -14.18 -22.72 -2.48
C LYS A 95 -14.82 -22.74 -3.86
N THR A 96 -14.43 -21.84 -4.75
CA THR A 96 -15.03 -21.69 -6.07
C THR A 96 -14.19 -22.46 -7.08
N GLU A 97 -14.78 -23.49 -7.67
CA GLU A 97 -14.21 -24.13 -8.86
C GLU A 97 -14.41 -23.24 -10.08
N LEU A 98 -13.34 -23.01 -10.84
CA LEU A 98 -13.31 -22.13 -11.99
C LEU A 98 -13.11 -22.93 -13.27
N ASN A 99 -14.01 -22.76 -14.23
CA ASN A 99 -13.97 -23.48 -15.51
C ASN A 99 -13.28 -22.70 -16.63
N ASN A 100 -13.22 -21.37 -16.51
CA ASN A 100 -12.69 -20.49 -17.55
C ASN A 100 -12.24 -19.12 -16.99
N ASP A 101 -11.45 -18.40 -17.78
CA ASP A 101 -10.87 -17.10 -17.41
C ASP A 101 -11.94 -16.03 -17.13
N ALA A 102 -13.15 -16.15 -17.69
CA ALA A 102 -14.23 -15.19 -17.45
C ALA A 102 -14.82 -15.35 -16.03
N GLU A 103 -14.99 -16.59 -15.56
CA GLU A 103 -15.39 -16.87 -14.17
C GLU A 103 -14.37 -16.34 -13.17
N LEU A 104 -13.06 -16.52 -13.45
CA LEU A 104 -11.99 -15.92 -12.63
C LEU A 104 -12.14 -14.40 -12.54
N THR A 105 -12.33 -13.77 -13.71
CA THR A 105 -12.42 -12.31 -13.83
C THR A 105 -13.60 -11.75 -13.00
N VAL A 106 -14.76 -12.41 -13.04
CA VAL A 106 -15.94 -12.03 -12.25
C VAL A 106 -15.71 -12.27 -10.75
N LEU A 107 -15.21 -13.45 -10.39
CA LEU A 107 -14.95 -13.82 -8.99
C LEU A 107 -14.05 -12.81 -8.28
N LEU A 108 -12.91 -12.45 -8.89
CA LEU A 108 -11.93 -11.54 -8.29
C LEU A 108 -12.51 -10.14 -8.03
N ARG A 109 -13.33 -9.61 -8.96
CA ARG A 109 -13.94 -8.28 -8.82
C ARG A 109 -15.04 -8.27 -7.75
N GLN A 110 -15.87 -9.30 -7.73
CA GLN A 110 -16.88 -9.44 -6.69
C GLN A 110 -16.23 -9.58 -5.31
N PHE A 111 -15.20 -10.42 -5.20
CA PHE A 111 -14.44 -10.60 -3.97
C PHE A 111 -13.81 -9.28 -3.51
N ARG A 112 -13.07 -8.60 -4.40
CA ARG A 112 -12.47 -7.29 -4.11
C ARG A 112 -13.50 -6.27 -3.66
N ASN A 113 -14.63 -6.13 -4.36
CA ASN A 113 -15.64 -5.13 -4.01
C ASN A 113 -16.28 -5.41 -2.64
N ILE A 114 -16.59 -6.68 -2.33
CA ILE A 114 -17.13 -7.08 -1.02
C ILE A 114 -16.12 -6.74 0.09
N GLU A 115 -14.85 -7.09 -0.09
CA GLU A 115 -13.82 -6.84 0.93
C GLU A 115 -13.47 -5.37 1.07
N MET A 116 -13.41 -4.62 -0.03
CA MET A 116 -13.20 -3.16 0.03
C MET A 116 -14.32 -2.45 0.79
N VAL A 117 -15.57 -2.88 0.62
CA VAL A 117 -16.71 -2.36 1.40
C VAL A 117 -16.59 -2.72 2.87
N ARG A 118 -16.21 -3.97 3.18
CA ARG A 118 -15.96 -4.40 4.56
C ARG A 118 -14.90 -3.52 5.23
N ILE A 119 -13.77 -3.32 4.56
CA ILE A 119 -12.64 -2.55 5.07
C ILE A 119 -13.01 -1.07 5.23
N ALA A 120 -13.63 -0.46 4.21
CA ALA A 120 -14.15 0.92 4.27
C ALA A 120 -15.16 1.13 5.39
N TRP A 121 -16.06 0.16 5.61
CA TRP A 121 -17.03 0.26 6.70
C TRP A 121 -16.34 0.28 8.06
N ARG A 122 -15.37 -0.60 8.29
CA ARG A 122 -14.65 -0.68 9.57
C ARG A 122 -13.84 0.60 9.84
N ASP A 123 -13.16 1.12 8.82
CA ASP A 123 -12.38 2.36 8.90
C ASP A 123 -13.28 3.56 9.24
N LEU A 124 -14.35 3.77 8.45
CA LEU A 124 -15.28 4.89 8.62
C LEU A 124 -16.13 4.80 9.87
N ALA A 125 -16.39 3.59 10.37
CA ALA A 125 -17.10 3.39 11.64
C ALA A 125 -16.19 3.55 12.88
N GLY A 126 -14.87 3.72 12.68
CA GLY A 126 -13.88 3.79 13.76
C GLY A 126 -13.66 2.45 14.46
N TRP A 127 -13.88 1.33 13.77
CA TRP A 127 -13.70 -0.03 14.30
C TRP A 127 -12.34 -0.64 13.97
N SER A 128 -11.61 -0.07 13.02
CA SER A 128 -10.24 -0.42 12.67
C SER A 128 -9.34 0.81 12.82
N ASP A 129 -8.11 0.58 13.27
CA ASP A 129 -7.07 1.61 13.19
C ASP A 129 -6.41 1.60 11.81
N LEU A 130 -5.48 2.53 11.59
CA LEU A 130 -4.79 2.63 10.31
C LEU A 130 -4.04 1.33 9.98
N ASP A 131 -3.37 0.72 10.94
CA ASP A 131 -2.57 -0.49 10.72
C ASP A 131 -3.46 -1.66 10.30
N GLU A 132 -4.60 -1.88 10.96
CA GLU A 132 -5.58 -2.90 10.55
C GLU A 132 -6.07 -2.65 9.12
N THR A 133 -6.43 -1.40 8.78
CA THR A 133 -6.89 -1.03 7.44
C THR A 133 -5.83 -1.31 6.36
N LEU A 134 -4.57 -0.89 6.59
CA LEU A 134 -3.47 -1.10 5.63
C LEU A 134 -3.13 -2.60 5.48
N ASN A 135 -3.19 -3.37 6.57
CA ASN A 135 -2.95 -4.81 6.56
C ASN A 135 -4.04 -5.57 5.79
N ASP A 136 -5.31 -5.24 6.02
CA ASP A 136 -6.43 -5.85 5.32
C ASP A 136 -6.38 -5.57 3.80
N LEU A 137 -6.04 -4.34 3.40
CA LEU A 137 -5.87 -3.97 2.00
C LEU A 137 -4.68 -4.71 1.35
N THR A 138 -3.56 -4.82 2.07
CA THR A 138 -2.36 -5.52 1.59
C THR A 138 -2.66 -7.01 1.40
N GLU A 139 -3.23 -7.70 2.40
CA GLU A 139 -3.55 -9.13 2.29
C GLU A 139 -4.61 -9.39 1.21
N LEU A 140 -5.58 -8.50 1.03
CA LEU A 140 -6.54 -8.59 -0.07
C LEU A 140 -5.84 -8.59 -1.43
N ALA A 141 -4.86 -7.72 -1.63
CA ALA A 141 -4.06 -7.68 -2.84
C ALA A 141 -3.22 -8.95 -3.01
N GLU A 142 -2.51 -9.38 -1.97
CA GLU A 142 -1.65 -10.57 -2.04
C GLU A 142 -2.43 -11.84 -2.38
N VAL A 143 -3.58 -12.04 -1.72
CA VAL A 143 -4.41 -13.22 -1.96
C VAL A 143 -4.99 -13.20 -3.37
N CYS A 144 -5.39 -12.04 -3.89
CA CYS A 144 -5.82 -11.89 -5.29
C CYS A 144 -4.67 -12.21 -6.27
N ILE A 145 -3.46 -11.72 -6.02
CA ILE A 145 -2.27 -11.97 -6.85
C ILE A 145 -1.94 -13.47 -6.85
N GLN A 146 -1.83 -14.08 -5.66
CA GLN A 146 -1.49 -15.49 -5.49
C GLN A 146 -2.52 -16.41 -6.16
N PHE A 147 -3.80 -16.19 -5.91
CA PHE A 147 -4.87 -17.01 -6.48
C PHE A 147 -4.89 -16.92 -8.01
N THR A 148 -4.69 -15.72 -8.56
CA THR A 148 -4.62 -15.49 -10.01
C THR A 148 -3.38 -16.17 -10.63
N LEU A 149 -2.24 -16.08 -9.94
CA LEU A 149 -1.00 -16.74 -10.37
C LEU A 149 -1.17 -18.25 -10.42
N ASP A 150 -1.69 -18.86 -9.35
CA ASP A 150 -1.90 -20.30 -9.26
C ASP A 150 -2.83 -20.80 -10.36
N TYR A 151 -3.93 -20.08 -10.61
CA TYR A 151 -4.88 -20.40 -11.67
C TYR A 151 -4.21 -20.47 -13.05
N PHE A 152 -3.47 -19.42 -13.45
CA PHE A 152 -2.82 -19.39 -14.76
C PHE A 152 -1.63 -20.34 -14.85
N TYR A 153 -0.88 -20.53 -13.76
CA TYR A 153 0.23 -21.48 -13.72
C TYR A 153 -0.26 -22.92 -13.88
N GLN A 154 -1.29 -23.33 -13.14
CA GLN A 154 -1.88 -24.68 -13.24
C GLN A 154 -2.39 -24.97 -14.65
N GLN A 155 -3.13 -24.04 -15.27
CA GLN A 155 -3.59 -24.20 -16.65
C GLN A 155 -2.44 -24.32 -17.65
N ALA A 156 -1.42 -23.46 -17.51
CA ALA A 156 -0.27 -23.46 -18.41
C ALA A 156 0.52 -24.78 -18.29
N CYS A 157 0.73 -25.27 -17.07
CA CYS A 157 1.39 -26.53 -16.79
C CYS A 157 0.61 -27.74 -17.31
N ALA A 158 -0.72 -27.78 -17.12
CA ALA A 158 -1.56 -28.84 -17.66
C ALA A 158 -1.47 -28.93 -19.19
N ARG A 159 -1.28 -27.80 -19.86
CA ARG A 159 -1.24 -27.72 -21.32
C ARG A 159 0.14 -27.96 -21.93
N ARG A 160 1.22 -27.52 -21.28
CA ARG A 160 2.58 -27.52 -21.86
C ARG A 160 3.63 -28.28 -21.06
N GLY A 161 3.29 -28.75 -19.87
CA GLY A 161 4.25 -29.34 -18.94
C GLY A 161 4.80 -28.33 -17.94
N VAL A 162 5.56 -28.84 -16.98
CA VAL A 162 6.05 -28.09 -15.81
C VAL A 162 7.53 -27.70 -16.05
N PRO A 163 7.90 -26.42 -15.94
CA PRO A 163 9.30 -25.99 -15.89
C PRO A 163 10.02 -26.64 -14.72
N LYS A 164 11.23 -27.15 -14.94
CA LYS A 164 12.01 -27.87 -13.93
C LYS A 164 13.48 -27.50 -13.95
N THR A 165 14.14 -27.55 -12.79
CA THR A 165 15.60 -27.49 -12.70
C THR A 165 16.20 -28.75 -13.34
N LYS A 166 17.54 -28.76 -13.51
CA LYS A 166 18.28 -29.92 -14.03
C LYS A 166 18.08 -31.17 -13.16
N GLU A 167 17.85 -30.99 -11.86
CA GLU A 167 17.59 -32.03 -10.87
C GLU A 167 16.12 -32.50 -10.86
N GLY A 168 15.26 -31.87 -11.67
CA GLY A 168 13.86 -32.24 -11.83
C GLY A 168 12.89 -31.55 -10.87
N THR A 169 13.37 -30.60 -10.07
CA THR A 169 12.54 -29.79 -9.14
C THR A 169 11.72 -28.79 -9.93
N ALA A 170 10.42 -28.64 -9.64
CA ALA A 170 9.58 -27.67 -10.33
C ALA A 170 10.04 -26.22 -10.07
N ILE A 171 10.10 -25.41 -11.12
CA ILE A 171 10.38 -23.96 -11.03
C ILE A 171 9.06 -23.22 -11.18
N ASN A 172 8.83 -22.23 -10.33
CA ASN A 172 7.68 -21.32 -10.43
C ASN A 172 8.13 -19.85 -10.37
N ILE A 173 7.20 -18.94 -10.65
CA ILE A 173 7.41 -17.50 -10.61
C ILE A 173 7.56 -17.04 -9.16
N VAL A 174 8.46 -16.08 -8.93
CA VAL A 174 8.53 -15.25 -7.73
C VAL A 174 7.96 -13.88 -8.07
N VAL A 175 7.03 -13.40 -7.24
CA VAL A 175 6.43 -12.06 -7.39
C VAL A 175 6.90 -11.19 -6.24
N LEU A 176 7.62 -10.11 -6.58
CA LEU A 176 7.96 -9.05 -5.64
C LEU A 176 6.90 -7.95 -5.72
N GLY A 177 6.31 -7.62 -4.57
CA GLY A 177 5.56 -6.40 -4.37
C GLY A 177 6.50 -5.26 -3.99
N MET A 178 6.32 -4.13 -4.64
CA MET A 178 7.13 -2.93 -4.46
C MET A 178 6.33 -1.86 -3.71
N GLY A 179 7.00 -0.77 -3.32
CA GLY A 179 6.35 0.39 -2.75
C GLY A 179 5.42 0.04 -1.57
N LYS A 180 4.18 0.56 -1.61
CA LYS A 180 3.21 0.37 -0.53
C LYS A 180 2.83 -1.10 -0.30
N LEU A 181 2.69 -1.88 -1.38
CA LEU A 181 2.37 -3.30 -1.28
C LEU A 181 3.48 -4.06 -0.53
N GLY A 182 4.73 -3.86 -0.94
CA GLY A 182 5.87 -4.52 -0.31
C GLY A 182 6.10 -4.11 1.14
N ALA A 183 5.70 -2.89 1.51
CA ALA A 183 5.84 -2.34 2.86
C ALA A 183 4.68 -2.62 3.84
N TRP A 184 3.62 -3.33 3.43
CA TRP A 184 2.37 -3.48 4.23
C TRP A 184 1.66 -2.15 4.47
N GLU A 185 1.68 -1.28 3.46
CA GLU A 185 1.16 0.08 3.53
C GLU A 185 0.18 0.36 2.39
N LEU A 186 -0.50 -0.65 1.84
CA LEU A 186 -1.43 -0.42 0.73
C LEU A 186 -2.63 0.44 1.19
N ASN A 187 -3.05 1.41 0.38
CA ASN A 187 -4.25 2.23 0.61
C ASN A 187 -5.35 1.91 -0.42
N TYR A 188 -6.54 2.48 -0.24
CA TYR A 188 -7.76 2.09 -0.97
C TYR A 188 -7.66 2.10 -2.50
N SER A 189 -6.95 3.09 -3.06
CA SER A 189 -6.84 3.23 -4.52
C SER A 189 -5.38 3.40 -4.95
N SER A 190 -4.47 2.60 -4.37
CA SER A 190 -3.10 2.44 -4.85
C SER A 190 -3.00 1.44 -6.01
N ASP A 191 -2.05 1.71 -6.89
CA ASP A 191 -1.54 0.71 -7.81
C ASP A 191 -0.77 -0.37 -7.02
N ILE A 192 -0.81 -1.61 -7.51
CA ILE A 192 0.08 -2.67 -7.05
C ILE A 192 1.30 -2.72 -7.97
N ASP A 193 2.45 -2.32 -7.43
CA ASP A 193 3.71 -2.34 -8.15
C ASP A 193 4.35 -3.73 -8.06
N LEU A 194 4.51 -4.44 -9.19
CA LEU A 194 4.98 -5.82 -9.23
C LEU A 194 6.25 -5.99 -10.08
N ILE A 195 7.16 -6.84 -9.60
CA ILE A 195 8.30 -7.35 -10.37
C ILE A 195 8.25 -8.88 -10.36
N PHE A 196 8.43 -9.49 -11.54
CA PHE A 196 8.41 -10.94 -11.69
C PHE A 196 9.82 -11.50 -11.91
N ALA A 197 10.11 -12.62 -11.27
CA ALA A 197 11.37 -13.34 -11.42
C ALA A 197 11.17 -14.86 -11.44
N TYR A 198 12.17 -15.61 -11.90
CA TYR A 198 12.22 -17.07 -11.79
C TYR A 198 13.68 -17.55 -11.66
N ALA A 199 13.88 -18.72 -11.07
CA ALA A 199 15.21 -19.13 -10.61
C ALA A 199 16.23 -19.34 -11.74
N GLU A 200 15.94 -20.23 -12.68
CA GLU A 200 16.87 -20.63 -13.75
C GLU A 200 16.17 -20.65 -15.11
N ASP A 201 16.92 -20.36 -16.18
CA ASP A 201 16.41 -20.50 -17.54
C ASP A 201 16.41 -21.94 -18.05
N GLY A 202 15.60 -22.19 -19.08
CA GLY A 202 15.49 -23.52 -19.67
C GLY A 202 14.46 -23.58 -20.77
N VAL A 203 14.19 -24.80 -21.24
CA VAL A 203 13.17 -25.08 -22.24
C VAL A 203 12.23 -26.17 -21.73
N LEU A 204 10.95 -26.02 -22.04
CA LEU A 204 9.96 -27.06 -21.78
C LEU A 204 10.20 -28.25 -22.70
N GLN A 205 9.93 -29.45 -22.20
CA GLN A 205 9.89 -30.68 -23.00
C GLN A 205 8.58 -30.79 -23.80
N ASP A 206 8.05 -29.67 -24.28
CA ASP A 206 6.92 -29.64 -25.18
C ASP A 206 7.38 -29.76 -26.64
N ARG A 207 6.45 -29.93 -27.58
CA ARG A 207 6.81 -30.09 -29.01
C ARG A 207 7.51 -28.88 -29.63
N LYS A 208 7.49 -27.72 -28.96
CA LYS A 208 7.99 -26.45 -29.49
C LYS A 208 9.29 -26.01 -28.83
N GLU A 209 9.75 -26.74 -27.81
CA GLU A 209 10.87 -26.34 -26.96
C GLU A 209 10.68 -24.91 -26.41
N THR A 210 9.45 -24.61 -25.94
CA THR A 210 9.11 -23.27 -25.43
C THR A 210 10.07 -22.89 -24.31
N SER A 211 10.74 -21.72 -24.40
CA SER A 211 11.62 -21.25 -23.32
C SER A 211 10.84 -20.94 -22.05
N TYR A 212 11.47 -21.08 -20.88
CA TYR A 212 10.87 -20.74 -19.59
C TYR A 212 10.50 -19.27 -19.53
N GLY A 213 11.37 -18.39 -20.05
CA GLY A 213 11.06 -16.97 -20.20
C GLY A 213 9.77 -16.71 -21.00
N GLU A 214 9.56 -17.40 -22.13
CA GLU A 214 8.33 -17.27 -22.92
C GLU A 214 7.11 -17.82 -22.17
N PHE A 215 7.25 -19.00 -21.54
CA PHE A 215 6.22 -19.65 -20.76
C PHE A 215 5.71 -18.76 -19.62
N PHE A 216 6.63 -18.29 -18.77
CA PHE A 216 6.29 -17.45 -17.63
C PHE A 216 5.85 -16.05 -18.04
N SER A 217 6.40 -15.48 -19.12
CA SER A 217 5.95 -14.18 -19.64
C SER A 217 4.47 -14.19 -20.01
N ARG A 218 3.96 -15.31 -20.55
CA ARG A 218 2.54 -15.45 -20.88
C ARG A 218 1.67 -15.46 -19.62
N ILE A 219 2.10 -16.16 -18.57
CA ILE A 219 1.41 -16.21 -17.27
C ILE A 219 1.37 -14.82 -16.64
N CYS A 220 2.51 -14.10 -16.58
CA CYS A 220 2.59 -12.76 -16.01
C CYS A 220 1.67 -11.77 -16.72
N ARG A 221 1.62 -11.79 -18.07
CA ARG A 221 0.71 -10.93 -18.83
C ARG A 221 -0.76 -11.24 -18.57
N ASN A 222 -1.12 -12.52 -18.44
CA ASN A 222 -2.48 -12.92 -18.12
C ASN A 222 -2.88 -12.49 -16.70
N LEU A 223 -1.98 -12.63 -15.74
CA LEU A 223 -2.15 -12.15 -14.36
C LEU A 223 -2.40 -10.65 -14.33
N VAL A 224 -1.50 -9.85 -14.93
CA VAL A 224 -1.64 -8.38 -14.99
C VAL A 224 -2.98 -8.01 -15.62
N LYS A 225 -3.34 -8.64 -16.75
CA LYS A 225 -4.62 -8.40 -17.42
C LYS A 225 -5.82 -8.72 -16.52
N ALA A 226 -5.81 -9.87 -15.83
CA ALA A 226 -6.93 -10.30 -14.99
C ALA A 226 -7.19 -9.33 -13.82
N LEU A 227 -6.11 -8.79 -13.24
CA LEU A 227 -6.17 -7.84 -12.13
C LEU A 227 -6.57 -6.42 -12.58
N ASP A 228 -5.98 -5.92 -13.67
CA ASP A 228 -6.05 -4.52 -14.08
C ASP A 228 -7.23 -4.19 -15.01
N GLN A 229 -7.67 -5.14 -15.85
CA GLN A 229 -8.69 -4.87 -16.86
C GLN A 229 -10.00 -4.34 -16.25
N ILE A 230 -10.55 -3.24 -16.77
CA ILE A 230 -11.86 -2.74 -16.35
C ILE A 230 -12.97 -3.54 -17.05
N THR A 231 -13.90 -4.10 -16.28
CA THR A 231 -15.11 -4.79 -16.77
C THR A 231 -16.37 -4.11 -16.22
N ALA A 232 -17.56 -4.67 -16.48
CA ALA A 232 -18.82 -4.19 -15.91
C ALA A 232 -18.86 -4.23 -14.36
N ASP A 233 -18.02 -5.07 -13.75
CA ASP A 233 -17.86 -5.21 -12.29
C ASP A 233 -16.67 -4.39 -11.75
N GLY A 234 -16.03 -3.57 -12.60
CA GLY A 234 -14.86 -2.76 -12.25
C GLY A 234 -13.53 -3.46 -12.51
N PHE A 235 -12.55 -3.21 -11.65
CA PHE A 235 -11.20 -3.78 -11.69
C PHE A 235 -10.87 -4.43 -10.34
N VAL A 236 -9.81 -5.24 -10.28
CA VAL A 236 -9.34 -5.81 -9.01
C VAL A 236 -8.33 -4.84 -8.40
N PHE A 237 -7.18 -4.67 -9.06
CA PHE A 237 -6.14 -3.70 -8.70
C PHE A 237 -5.48 -3.18 -9.97
N ARG A 238 -5.27 -1.86 -10.02
CA ARG A 238 -4.41 -1.25 -11.03
C ARG A 238 -3.02 -1.80 -10.85
N THR A 239 -2.42 -2.36 -11.90
CA THR A 239 -1.14 -3.08 -11.78
C THR A 239 -0.05 -2.37 -12.55
N ASP A 240 0.99 -1.95 -11.84
CA ASP A 240 2.17 -1.31 -12.45
C ASP A 240 3.36 -2.28 -12.40
N ILE A 241 4.03 -2.45 -13.53
CA ILE A 241 5.21 -3.32 -13.68
C ILE A 241 6.44 -2.55 -14.14
N ARG A 242 6.41 -1.21 -14.10
CA ARG A 242 7.46 -0.33 -14.64
C ARG A 242 8.73 -0.28 -13.78
N LEU A 243 8.63 -0.68 -12.51
CA LEU A 243 9.79 -0.77 -11.61
C LEU A 243 10.70 -1.98 -11.88
N ARG A 244 10.33 -2.87 -12.81
CA ARG A 244 11.17 -4.00 -13.20
C ARG A 244 12.46 -3.54 -13.90
N PRO A 245 13.54 -4.35 -13.87
CA PRO A 245 14.76 -4.07 -14.63
C PRO A 245 14.51 -3.66 -16.09
N PHE A 246 15.20 -2.62 -16.54
CA PHE A 246 15.02 -1.98 -17.86
C PHE A 246 13.65 -1.32 -18.12
N GLY A 247 12.79 -1.24 -17.10
CA GLY A 247 11.48 -0.59 -17.17
C GLY A 247 10.61 -1.14 -18.30
N ASP A 248 9.89 -0.25 -18.99
CA ASP A 248 8.97 -0.61 -20.08
C ASP A 248 9.63 -1.33 -21.26
N SER A 249 10.92 -1.09 -21.49
CA SER A 249 11.68 -1.73 -22.57
C SER A 249 12.21 -3.11 -22.19
N GLY A 250 12.15 -3.47 -20.90
CA GLY A 250 12.61 -4.74 -20.36
C GLY A 250 11.63 -5.89 -20.53
N PRO A 251 12.11 -7.14 -20.40
CA PRO A 251 11.23 -8.30 -20.31
C PRO A 251 10.31 -8.18 -19.10
N ILE A 252 9.09 -8.73 -19.18
CA ILE A 252 8.13 -8.69 -18.07
C ILE A 252 8.60 -9.52 -16.87
N ILE A 253 9.39 -10.55 -17.11
CA ILE A 253 9.94 -11.47 -16.12
C ILE A 253 11.41 -11.76 -16.44
N MET A 254 12.25 -11.91 -15.43
CA MET A 254 13.69 -12.15 -15.58
C MET A 254 14.17 -13.32 -14.72
N THR A 255 15.27 -13.97 -15.14
CA THR A 255 15.96 -14.96 -14.30
C THR A 255 16.63 -14.27 -13.11
N PHE A 256 16.93 -15.03 -12.04
CA PHE A 256 17.69 -14.50 -10.91
C PHE A 256 19.07 -13.99 -11.36
N ASP A 257 19.81 -14.77 -12.16
CA ASP A 257 21.11 -14.36 -12.73
C ASP A 257 21.00 -13.06 -13.56
N GLY A 258 19.92 -12.92 -14.34
CA GLY A 258 19.66 -11.72 -15.12
C GLY A 258 19.42 -10.49 -14.23
N MET A 259 18.66 -10.66 -13.16
CA MET A 259 18.43 -9.60 -12.17
C MET A 259 19.71 -9.22 -11.43
N GLU A 260 20.50 -10.20 -10.99
CA GLU A 260 21.78 -9.96 -10.32
C GLU A 260 22.68 -9.09 -11.20
N ASN A 261 22.88 -9.52 -12.45
CA ASN A 261 23.71 -8.80 -13.39
C ASN A 261 23.19 -7.37 -13.63
N TYR A 262 21.88 -7.17 -13.74
CA TYR A 262 21.30 -5.84 -13.89
C TYR A 262 21.57 -4.96 -12.68
N TYR A 263 21.27 -5.43 -11.46
CA TYR A 263 21.46 -4.64 -10.24
C TYR A 263 22.94 -4.34 -9.93
N LEU A 264 23.85 -5.21 -10.37
CA LEU A 264 25.28 -4.98 -10.23
C LEU A 264 25.85 -3.97 -11.23
N THR A 265 25.32 -3.93 -12.47
CA THR A 265 26.00 -3.23 -13.58
C THR A 265 25.26 -2.03 -14.15
N GLN A 266 23.92 -1.97 -14.00
CA GLN A 266 23.08 -1.04 -14.76
C GLN A 266 22.03 -0.31 -13.92
N ALA A 267 21.72 -0.82 -12.73
CA ALA A 267 20.69 -0.21 -11.89
C ALA A 267 21.08 1.20 -11.45
N ARG A 268 20.09 2.09 -11.53
CA ARG A 268 20.17 3.50 -11.18
C ARG A 268 20.03 3.68 -9.68
N GLU A 269 20.52 4.80 -9.19
CA GLU A 269 20.55 5.18 -7.78
C GLU A 269 19.15 5.14 -7.14
N TRP A 270 18.14 5.70 -7.82
CA TRP A 270 16.76 5.70 -7.36
C TRP A 270 16.14 4.29 -7.26
N GLU A 271 16.65 3.31 -8.00
CA GLU A 271 16.16 1.93 -7.91
C GLU A 271 16.49 1.33 -6.55
N ARG A 272 17.58 1.75 -5.89
CA ARG A 272 17.86 1.33 -4.50
C ARG A 272 16.79 1.83 -3.55
N TYR A 273 16.39 3.09 -3.69
CA TYR A 273 15.29 3.68 -2.92
C TYR A 273 14.00 2.88 -3.08
N ALA A 274 13.62 2.54 -4.33
CA ALA A 274 12.44 1.72 -4.58
C ALA A 274 12.55 0.29 -4.00
N MET A 275 13.74 -0.31 -4.07
CA MET A 275 14.00 -1.68 -3.61
C MET A 275 14.01 -1.84 -2.08
N ILE A 276 14.09 -0.76 -1.29
CA ILE A 276 13.93 -0.81 0.18
C ILE A 276 12.63 -1.52 0.55
N LYS A 277 11.54 -1.16 -0.13
CA LYS A 277 10.21 -1.71 0.13
C LYS A 277 9.96 -3.04 -0.57
N ALA A 278 10.89 -3.57 -1.38
CA ALA A 278 10.70 -4.82 -2.11
C ALA A 278 10.49 -6.02 -1.18
N ARG A 279 9.38 -6.75 -1.37
CA ARG A 279 9.06 -7.95 -0.60
C ARG A 279 8.42 -8.98 -1.50
N GLN A 280 8.68 -10.26 -1.26
CA GLN A 280 7.91 -11.29 -1.92
C GLN A 280 6.46 -11.28 -1.43
N VAL A 281 5.52 -11.28 -2.38
CA VAL A 281 4.07 -11.22 -2.11
C VAL A 281 3.29 -12.40 -2.67
N ALA A 282 3.86 -13.11 -3.65
CA ALA A 282 3.26 -14.31 -4.22
C ALA A 282 4.30 -15.20 -4.91
N GLY A 283 3.86 -16.39 -5.30
CA GLY A 283 4.64 -17.35 -6.06
C GLY A 283 5.48 -18.28 -5.19
N ASP A 284 6.69 -18.61 -5.64
CA ASP A 284 7.57 -19.56 -4.95
C ASP A 284 8.32 -18.91 -3.78
N PHE A 285 7.79 -19.06 -2.57
CA PHE A 285 8.39 -18.52 -1.34
C PHE A 285 9.71 -19.18 -0.94
N ASP A 286 10.06 -20.33 -1.49
CA ASP A 286 11.35 -20.96 -1.20
C ASP A 286 12.45 -20.39 -2.10
N SER A 287 12.21 -20.29 -3.40
CA SER A 287 13.14 -19.63 -4.32
C SER A 287 13.22 -18.11 -4.07
N GLY A 288 12.15 -17.48 -3.61
CA GLY A 288 12.13 -16.04 -3.33
C GLY A 288 13.06 -15.62 -2.18
N LYS A 289 13.38 -16.50 -1.24
CA LYS A 289 14.42 -16.25 -0.21
C LYS A 289 15.80 -16.04 -0.85
N GLN A 290 16.11 -16.78 -1.91
CA GLN A 290 17.37 -16.66 -2.64
C GLN A 290 17.44 -15.32 -3.36
N LEU A 291 16.38 -14.94 -4.06
CA LEU A 291 16.28 -13.65 -4.73
C LEU A 291 16.40 -12.47 -3.76
N ALA A 292 15.74 -12.56 -2.60
CA ALA A 292 15.84 -11.54 -1.56
C ALA A 292 17.28 -11.40 -1.02
N ALA A 293 17.98 -12.52 -0.82
CA ALA A 293 19.38 -12.52 -0.39
C ALA A 293 20.32 -11.90 -1.45
N MET A 294 20.05 -12.15 -2.73
CA MET A 294 20.78 -11.58 -3.86
C MET A 294 20.59 -10.06 -4.00
N ILE A 295 19.36 -9.57 -3.80
CA ILE A 295 19.03 -8.14 -3.93
C ILE A 295 19.51 -7.33 -2.71
N LYS A 296 19.55 -7.94 -1.53
CA LYS A 296 19.85 -7.24 -0.27
C LYS A 296 21.16 -6.43 -0.29
N PRO A 297 22.30 -6.94 -0.80
CA PRO A 297 23.54 -6.16 -0.93
C PRO A 297 23.43 -4.96 -1.90
N PHE A 298 22.54 -5.03 -2.89
CA PHE A 298 22.23 -3.89 -3.76
C PHE A 298 21.44 -2.82 -3.01
N VAL A 299 20.54 -3.17 -2.09
CA VAL A 299 19.79 -2.15 -1.34
C VAL A 299 20.64 -1.51 -0.25
N TYR A 300 21.29 -2.33 0.58
CA TYR A 300 21.95 -1.90 1.81
C TYR A 300 23.47 -2.05 1.69
N ARG A 301 24.15 -0.99 1.23
CA ARG A 301 25.61 -0.97 1.06
C ARG A 301 26.30 -0.95 2.43
N ARG A 302 27.25 -1.85 2.67
CA ARG A 302 28.04 -1.86 3.91
C ARG A 302 28.99 -0.66 4.01
N TYR A 303 29.51 -0.20 2.89
CA TYR A 303 30.39 0.96 2.78
C TYR A 303 29.76 1.96 1.83
N LEU A 304 29.66 3.22 2.27
CA LEU A 304 29.27 4.34 1.45
C LEU A 304 30.53 5.02 0.93
N ASP A 305 30.60 5.20 -0.38
CA ASP A 305 31.60 6.05 -1.00
C ASP A 305 31.06 7.49 -1.13
N TYR A 306 31.91 8.40 -1.59
CA TYR A 306 31.49 9.78 -1.88
C TYR A 306 30.33 9.83 -2.89
N GLY A 307 30.27 8.86 -3.81
CA GLY A 307 29.17 8.69 -4.75
C GLY A 307 27.82 8.60 -4.05
N ALA A 308 27.68 7.69 -3.07
CA ALA A 308 26.44 7.45 -2.33
C ALA A 308 25.83 8.71 -1.68
N PHE A 309 26.68 9.63 -1.18
CA PHE A 309 26.21 10.87 -0.58
C PHE A 309 25.71 11.88 -1.64
N GLU A 310 26.36 11.94 -2.80
CA GLU A 310 25.85 12.71 -3.94
C GLU A 310 24.52 12.16 -4.46
N GLU A 311 24.30 10.83 -4.45
CA GLU A 311 23.01 10.20 -4.82
C GLU A 311 21.87 10.73 -3.93
N LEU A 312 22.09 10.75 -2.62
CA LEU A 312 21.09 11.24 -1.66
C LEU A 312 20.84 12.74 -1.80
N ARG A 313 21.89 13.52 -2.07
CA ARG A 313 21.76 14.95 -2.34
C ARG A 313 20.97 15.20 -3.63
N SER A 314 21.23 14.43 -4.68
CA SER A 314 20.50 14.47 -5.95
C SER A 314 19.03 14.11 -5.74
N LEU A 315 18.74 13.04 -4.99
CA LEU A 315 17.38 12.62 -4.69
C LEU A 315 16.62 13.66 -3.86
N LYS A 316 17.30 14.28 -2.89
CA LYS A 316 16.75 15.42 -2.14
C LYS A 316 16.40 16.57 -3.09
N ILE A 317 17.31 16.98 -3.97
CA ILE A 317 17.08 18.09 -4.92
C ILE A 317 15.87 17.78 -5.80
N GLN A 318 15.75 16.54 -6.31
CA GLN A 318 14.61 16.13 -7.13
C GLN A 318 13.29 16.25 -6.37
N ILE A 319 13.25 15.78 -5.11
CA ILE A 319 12.05 15.87 -4.27
C ILE A 319 11.73 17.33 -3.97
N THR A 320 12.69 18.15 -3.53
CA THR A 320 12.49 19.58 -3.27
C THR A 320 11.98 20.32 -4.51
N GLN A 321 12.51 20.04 -5.69
CA GLN A 321 12.03 20.61 -6.95
C GLN A 321 10.61 20.17 -7.28
N GLU A 322 10.25 18.91 -7.02
CA GLU A 322 8.88 18.43 -7.17
C GLU A 322 7.91 19.11 -6.20
N LEU A 323 8.34 19.39 -4.97
CA LEU A 323 7.54 20.03 -3.91
C LEU A 323 7.29 21.52 -4.18
N MET A 324 8.22 22.21 -4.85
CA MET A 324 8.08 23.64 -5.20
C MET A 324 7.07 23.90 -6.33
N ARG A 325 6.46 22.86 -6.90
CA ARG A 325 5.43 23.03 -7.92
C ARG A 325 4.12 23.50 -7.29
N LYS A 326 3.67 24.69 -7.69
CA LYS A 326 2.48 25.37 -7.13
C LYS A 326 1.17 24.59 -7.32
N ASP A 327 1.11 23.71 -8.30
CA ASP A 327 -0.06 22.86 -8.59
C ASP A 327 -0.28 21.74 -7.56
N ARG A 328 0.60 21.58 -6.56
CA ARG A 328 0.53 20.49 -5.57
C ARG A 328 0.26 20.92 -4.14
N MET A 329 -0.04 22.21 -3.88
CA MET A 329 -0.29 22.70 -2.51
C MET A 329 -1.43 21.94 -1.80
N ASP A 330 -2.48 21.62 -2.56
CA ASP A 330 -3.63 20.87 -2.08
C ASP A 330 -3.47 19.35 -2.22
N ASN A 331 -2.26 18.84 -2.46
CA ASN A 331 -1.99 17.41 -2.58
C ASN A 331 -1.45 16.82 -1.27
N ILE A 332 -2.15 15.89 -0.63
CA ILE A 332 -1.78 15.36 0.69
C ILE A 332 -0.47 14.56 0.69
N LYS A 333 -0.09 14.02 -0.46
CA LYS A 333 1.09 13.17 -0.61
C LYS A 333 2.32 13.94 -1.09
N LEU A 334 2.12 14.81 -2.07
CA LEU A 334 3.18 15.51 -2.81
C LEU A 334 3.25 17.00 -2.52
N GLY A 335 2.33 17.55 -1.72
CA GLY A 335 2.44 18.92 -1.22
C GLY A 335 3.49 19.03 -0.10
N PRO A 336 3.92 20.26 0.23
CA PRO A 336 4.86 20.51 1.33
C PRO A 336 4.37 19.89 2.65
N GLY A 337 5.27 19.23 3.38
CA GLY A 337 4.92 18.52 4.61
C GLY A 337 4.08 17.26 4.39
N GLY A 338 4.00 16.76 3.15
CA GLY A 338 3.17 15.63 2.77
C GLY A 338 3.77 14.26 3.10
N ILE A 339 3.01 13.22 2.82
CA ILE A 339 3.38 11.81 3.09
C ILE A 339 4.76 11.46 2.50
N ARG A 340 5.06 11.93 1.28
CA ARG A 340 6.31 11.61 0.58
C ARG A 340 7.55 12.15 1.31
N GLU A 341 7.46 13.29 1.98
CA GLU A 341 8.58 13.84 2.76
C GLU A 341 8.91 12.96 3.96
N ILE A 342 7.89 12.47 4.67
CA ILE A 342 8.07 11.54 5.79
C ILE A 342 8.71 10.22 5.31
N GLU A 343 8.19 9.65 4.21
CA GLU A 343 8.77 8.45 3.59
C GLU A 343 10.23 8.66 3.21
N PHE A 344 10.56 9.85 2.69
CA PHE A 344 11.91 10.19 2.28
C PHE A 344 12.87 10.30 3.47
N ILE A 345 12.47 10.95 4.56
CA ILE A 345 13.27 11.01 5.79
C ILE A 345 13.66 9.60 6.22
N GLY A 346 12.67 8.72 6.42
CA GLY A 346 12.93 7.35 6.86
C GLY A 346 13.84 6.59 5.90
N GLN A 347 13.50 6.56 4.62
CA GLN A 347 14.26 5.80 3.62
C GLN A 347 15.67 6.35 3.38
N ALA A 348 15.91 7.65 3.55
CA ALA A 348 17.25 8.22 3.48
C ALA A 348 18.16 7.62 4.56
N PHE A 349 17.68 7.54 5.81
CA PHE A 349 18.43 6.85 6.87
C PHE A 349 18.65 5.37 6.56
N GLN A 350 17.67 4.69 5.95
CA GLN A 350 17.83 3.28 5.57
C GLN A 350 18.91 3.08 4.50
N LEU A 351 18.99 3.96 3.50
CA LEU A 351 20.02 3.89 2.47
C LEU A 351 21.42 4.15 3.03
N ILE A 352 21.55 5.09 3.98
CA ILE A 352 22.84 5.46 4.57
C ILE A 352 23.28 4.42 5.61
N ARG A 353 22.42 4.12 6.58
CA ARG A 353 22.77 3.37 7.78
C ARG A 353 22.35 1.91 7.71
N GLY A 354 21.38 1.54 6.86
CA GLY A 354 20.83 0.18 6.82
C GLY A 354 21.82 -0.92 6.46
N GLY A 355 22.96 -0.59 5.82
CA GLY A 355 24.03 -1.56 5.59
C GLY A 355 24.86 -1.91 6.82
N GLN A 356 24.91 -1.02 7.81
CA GLN A 356 25.65 -1.16 9.07
C GLN A 356 24.73 -1.46 10.26
N THR A 357 23.47 -1.04 10.17
CA THR A 357 22.43 -1.18 11.19
C THR A 357 21.29 -2.04 10.62
N PRO A 358 21.35 -3.38 10.76
CA PRO A 358 20.35 -4.29 10.21
C PRO A 358 18.92 -4.02 10.67
N GLU A 359 18.73 -3.39 11.84
CA GLU A 359 17.43 -2.96 12.37
C GLU A 359 16.71 -2.00 11.40
N LEU A 360 17.46 -1.19 10.65
CA LEU A 360 16.93 -0.26 9.65
C LEU A 360 16.58 -0.94 8.31
N GLN A 361 16.70 -2.26 8.20
CA GLN A 361 16.26 -3.04 7.04
C GLN A 361 14.79 -3.47 7.14
N GLU A 362 13.98 -2.69 7.86
CA GLU A 362 12.52 -2.82 7.96
C GLU A 362 11.83 -2.03 6.83
N ARG A 363 10.67 -2.47 6.36
CA ARG A 363 9.98 -1.87 5.21
C ARG A 363 8.90 -0.87 5.62
N SER A 364 8.26 -1.10 6.77
CA SER A 364 7.22 -0.22 7.30
C SER A 364 7.83 1.10 7.79
N ILE A 365 7.35 2.21 7.25
CA ILE A 365 7.84 3.54 7.59
C ILE A 365 7.55 3.88 9.05
N LEU A 366 6.40 3.50 9.60
CA LEU A 366 6.08 3.74 11.01
C LEU A 366 7.09 3.08 11.94
N LYS A 367 7.45 1.83 11.66
CA LYS A 367 8.49 1.12 12.42
C LYS A 367 9.87 1.76 12.22
N ILE A 368 10.20 2.20 11.01
CA ILE A 368 11.45 2.91 10.75
C ILE A 368 11.52 4.21 11.54
N LEU A 369 10.49 5.05 11.51
CA LEU A 369 10.47 6.31 12.27
C LEU A 369 10.66 6.07 13.77
N LYS A 370 10.01 5.03 14.32
CA LYS A 370 10.21 4.61 15.71
C LYS A 370 11.68 4.23 15.98
N LEU A 371 12.27 3.38 15.14
CA LEU A 371 13.66 2.94 15.26
C LEU A 371 14.63 4.12 15.17
N LEU A 372 14.36 5.13 14.33
CA LEU A 372 15.19 6.33 14.26
C LEU A 372 15.24 7.08 15.59
N GLY A 373 14.12 7.15 16.31
CA GLY A 373 14.08 7.72 17.67
C GLY A 373 14.81 6.84 18.70
N GLU A 374 14.61 5.52 18.67
CA GLU A 374 15.24 4.56 19.60
C GLU A 374 16.76 4.51 19.44
N LEU A 375 17.27 4.68 18.21
CA LEU A 375 18.69 4.70 17.88
C LEU A 375 19.33 6.10 18.05
N GLY A 376 18.54 7.11 18.41
CA GLY A 376 19.01 8.49 18.54
C GLY A 376 19.44 9.14 17.22
N LEU A 377 18.98 8.60 16.08
CA LEU A 377 19.20 9.15 14.74
C LEU A 377 18.27 10.33 14.45
N LEU A 378 17.10 10.34 15.08
CA LEU A 378 16.24 11.49 15.27
C LEU A 378 16.05 11.74 16.77
N THR A 379 15.63 12.95 17.14
CA THR A 379 15.14 13.15 18.51
C THR A 379 13.88 12.32 18.72
N SER A 380 13.63 11.89 19.96
CA SER A 380 12.40 11.13 20.27
C SER A 380 11.14 11.93 19.94
N GLU A 381 11.19 13.25 20.13
CA GLU A 381 10.11 14.18 19.78
C GLU A 381 9.85 14.22 18.27
N ASP A 382 10.89 14.40 17.44
CA ASP A 382 10.73 14.42 15.98
C ASP A 382 10.22 13.06 15.45
N ALA A 383 10.73 11.96 16.01
CA ALA A 383 10.30 10.62 15.63
C ALA A 383 8.82 10.35 15.97
N GLU A 384 8.36 10.78 17.15
CA GLU A 384 6.96 10.69 17.55
C GLU A 384 6.06 11.62 16.71
N GLN A 385 6.52 12.85 16.46
CA GLN A 385 5.83 13.82 15.63
C GLN A 385 5.63 13.31 14.20
N LEU A 386 6.67 12.75 13.57
CA LEU A 386 6.58 12.18 12.23
C LEU A 386 5.63 10.97 12.18
N GLN A 387 5.60 10.12 13.21
CA GLN A 387 4.67 8.99 13.27
C GLN A 387 3.22 9.48 13.35
N THR A 388 2.92 10.40 14.26
CA THR A 388 1.59 11.00 14.41
C THR A 388 1.14 11.69 13.12
N SER A 389 2.04 12.47 12.52
CA SER A 389 1.80 13.17 11.25
C SER A 389 1.50 12.19 10.11
N TYR A 390 2.28 11.11 10.01
CA TYR A 390 2.07 10.09 9.00
C TYR A 390 0.72 9.40 9.16
N ILE A 391 0.36 9.01 10.39
CA ILE A 391 -0.94 8.37 10.67
C ILE A 391 -2.08 9.30 10.23
N PHE A 392 -2.03 10.58 10.62
CA PHE A 392 -3.04 11.57 10.23
C PHE A 392 -3.14 11.71 8.70
N LEU A 393 -2.02 11.95 8.01
CA LEU A 393 -2.00 12.16 6.57
C LEU A 393 -2.46 10.93 5.79
N ARG A 394 -2.10 9.73 6.24
CA ARG A 394 -2.53 8.46 5.63
C ARG A 394 -4.01 8.19 5.85
N ARG A 395 -4.56 8.50 7.02
CA ARG A 395 -6.02 8.43 7.26
C ARG A 395 -6.76 9.40 6.35
N ALA A 396 -6.32 10.65 6.27
CA ALA A 396 -6.94 11.62 5.37
C ALA A 396 -6.84 11.19 3.88
N GLU A 397 -5.69 10.66 3.44
CA GLU A 397 -5.55 10.07 2.10
C GLU A 397 -6.53 8.90 1.88
N ASN A 398 -6.64 7.98 2.83
CA ASN A 398 -7.59 6.87 2.76
C ASN A 398 -9.03 7.37 2.61
N HIS A 399 -9.43 8.36 3.40
CA HIS A 399 -10.78 8.94 3.37
C HIS A 399 -11.08 9.66 2.04
N ILE A 400 -10.11 10.40 1.50
CA ILE A 400 -10.19 11.01 0.16
C ILE A 400 -10.43 9.93 -0.91
N GLN A 401 -9.69 8.82 -0.85
CA GLN A 401 -9.76 7.76 -1.86
C GLN A 401 -11.02 6.91 -1.75
N GLN A 402 -11.38 6.48 -0.53
CA GLN A 402 -12.51 5.59 -0.28
C GLN A 402 -13.87 6.28 -0.45
N TYR A 403 -13.91 7.61 -0.53
CA TYR A 403 -15.16 8.34 -0.82
C TYR A 403 -15.79 7.85 -2.13
N GLN A 404 -14.99 7.65 -3.18
CA GLN A 404 -15.45 7.22 -4.51
C GLN A 404 -14.63 6.08 -5.12
N ASP A 405 -13.74 5.44 -4.35
CA ASP A 405 -12.78 4.45 -4.84
C ASP A 405 -11.93 4.98 -6.00
N LYS A 406 -11.37 6.19 -5.81
CA LYS A 406 -10.59 6.91 -6.82
C LYS A 406 -9.15 7.11 -6.38
N GLN A 407 -8.24 6.99 -7.34
CA GLN A 407 -6.83 7.32 -7.17
C GLN A 407 -6.66 8.83 -7.23
N THR A 408 -6.90 9.48 -6.11
CA THR A 408 -6.66 10.90 -5.90
C THR A 408 -5.84 11.10 -4.63
N HIS A 409 -5.03 12.15 -4.65
CA HIS A 409 -4.28 12.65 -3.50
C HIS A 409 -4.62 14.12 -3.23
N ASP A 410 -5.45 14.73 -4.07
CA ASP A 410 -5.81 16.13 -3.96
C ASP A 410 -6.98 16.29 -2.99
N LEU A 411 -6.90 17.32 -2.16
CA LEU A 411 -7.99 17.73 -1.30
C LEU A 411 -9.23 18.07 -2.15
N PRO A 412 -10.44 17.74 -1.67
CA PRO A 412 -11.66 18.07 -2.39
C PRO A 412 -11.82 19.58 -2.52
N THR A 413 -12.33 20.02 -3.68
CA THR A 413 -12.67 21.43 -3.95
C THR A 413 -14.16 21.71 -3.81
N ASP A 414 -15.01 20.67 -3.84
CA ASP A 414 -16.45 20.79 -3.62
C ASP A 414 -16.70 21.00 -2.12
N PRO A 415 -17.35 22.10 -1.69
CA PRO A 415 -17.60 22.39 -0.28
C PRO A 415 -18.34 21.27 0.47
N LYS A 416 -19.20 20.51 -0.22
CA LYS A 416 -19.90 19.39 0.39
C LYS A 416 -18.95 18.23 0.65
N VAL A 417 -18.07 17.92 -0.31
CA VAL A 417 -17.09 16.83 -0.15
C VAL A 417 -16.02 17.21 0.88
N GLN A 418 -15.67 18.50 0.98
CA GLN A 418 -14.85 19.05 2.07
C GLN A 418 -15.47 18.77 3.44
N GLN A 419 -16.75 19.09 3.63
CA GLN A 419 -17.44 18.81 4.88
C GLN A 419 -17.57 17.31 5.18
N ILE A 420 -17.80 16.48 4.15
CA ILE A 420 -17.80 15.02 4.29
C ILE A 420 -16.43 14.51 4.77
N LEU A 421 -15.33 15.01 4.18
CA LEU A 421 -13.98 14.64 4.59
C LEU A 421 -13.72 15.04 6.05
N ALA A 422 -14.03 16.27 6.43
CA ALA A 422 -13.89 16.76 7.81
C ALA A 422 -14.69 15.89 8.79
N PHE A 423 -15.97 15.64 8.51
CA PHE A 423 -16.84 14.78 9.32
C PHE A 423 -16.29 13.36 9.45
N SER A 424 -15.85 12.76 8.34
CA SER A 424 -15.30 11.39 8.36
C SER A 424 -14.02 11.29 9.18
N MET A 425 -13.25 12.37 9.29
CA MET A 425 -12.01 12.51 10.05
C MET A 425 -12.22 13.00 11.49
N ASP A 426 -13.48 13.09 11.96
CA ASP A 426 -13.86 13.54 13.30
C ASP A 426 -13.61 15.03 13.60
N PHE A 427 -13.61 15.88 12.57
CA PHE A 427 -13.55 17.35 12.71
C PHE A 427 -14.94 17.98 12.65
N ALA A 428 -15.09 19.13 13.31
CA ALA A 428 -16.37 19.85 13.34
C ALA A 428 -16.77 20.38 11.95
N ASP A 429 -15.80 20.94 11.23
CA ASP A 429 -15.98 21.50 9.91
C ASP A 429 -14.67 21.47 9.09
N TRP A 430 -14.77 21.90 7.84
CA TRP A 430 -13.64 21.98 6.93
C TRP A 430 -12.51 22.88 7.43
N ASP A 431 -12.81 24.01 8.06
CA ASP A 431 -11.80 24.98 8.49
C ASP A 431 -10.99 24.43 9.67
N ASP A 432 -11.63 23.71 10.59
CA ASP A 432 -10.98 22.97 11.69
C ASP A 432 -10.05 21.87 11.14
N PHE A 433 -10.56 21.03 10.23
CA PHE A 433 -9.74 20.02 9.55
C PHE A 433 -8.53 20.63 8.82
N LYS A 434 -8.76 21.70 8.04
CA LYS A 434 -7.71 22.32 7.23
C LYS A 434 -6.64 22.97 8.09
N SER A 435 -7.04 23.64 9.17
CA SER A 435 -6.13 24.23 10.14
C SER A 435 -5.25 23.17 10.81
N HIS A 436 -5.83 22.03 11.18
CA HIS A 436 -5.06 20.91 11.73
C HIS A 436 -4.11 20.30 10.70
N LEU A 437 -4.57 20.09 9.46
CA LEU A 437 -3.72 19.59 8.37
C LEU A 437 -2.52 20.51 8.11
N ASP A 438 -2.72 21.83 8.09
CA ASP A 438 -1.64 22.79 7.86
C ASP A 438 -0.63 22.80 9.01
N LYS A 439 -1.09 22.64 10.25
CA LYS A 439 -0.20 22.44 11.40
C LYS A 439 0.65 21.17 11.24
N VAL A 440 0.03 20.03 10.93
CA VAL A 440 0.73 18.76 10.73
C VAL A 440 1.79 18.88 9.62
N ARG A 441 1.43 19.50 8.48
CA ARG A 441 2.37 19.72 7.38
C ARG A 441 3.53 20.64 7.75
N ALA A 442 3.27 21.70 8.53
CA ALA A 442 4.33 22.59 9.00
C ALA A 442 5.31 21.87 9.94
N GLU A 443 4.80 20.98 10.81
CA GLU A 443 5.62 20.15 11.69
C GLU A 443 6.51 19.19 10.89
N VAL A 444 5.96 18.50 9.88
CA VAL A 444 6.75 17.63 8.98
C VAL A 444 7.83 18.42 8.25
N LEU A 445 7.47 19.59 7.68
CA LEU A 445 8.41 20.42 6.94
C LEU A 445 9.56 20.92 7.82
N SER A 446 9.26 21.29 9.07
CA SER A 446 10.28 21.67 10.06
C SER A 446 11.30 20.54 10.27
N VAL A 447 10.83 19.30 10.46
CA VAL A 447 11.74 18.15 10.64
C VAL A 447 12.51 17.84 9.35
N PHE A 448 11.85 17.90 8.19
CA PHE A 448 12.49 17.70 6.90
C PHE A 448 13.64 18.70 6.66
N ASP A 449 13.38 19.98 6.93
CA ASP A 449 14.40 21.03 6.82
C ASP A 449 15.53 20.80 7.82
N GLN A 450 15.25 20.41 9.07
CA GLN A 450 16.30 20.11 10.05
C GLN A 450 17.19 18.93 9.63
N VAL A 451 16.62 17.86 9.08
CA VAL A 451 17.36 16.66 8.65
C VAL A 451 18.24 16.96 7.43
N PHE A 452 17.76 17.81 6.52
CA PHE A 452 18.38 17.98 5.21
C PHE A 452 19.02 19.35 4.96
N SER A 453 18.91 20.35 5.84
CA SER A 453 19.50 21.67 5.63
C SER A 453 21.02 21.62 5.39
N LEU A 454 21.45 22.28 4.30
CA LEU A 454 22.86 22.42 3.91
C LEU A 454 23.30 23.89 4.14
N SER A 455 23.59 24.32 5.38
CA SER A 455 24.46 25.50 5.65
C SER A 455 24.51 25.95 7.14
N GLU A 456 25.73 25.97 7.70
CA GLU A 456 26.37 27.06 8.46
C GLU A 456 25.70 27.79 9.65
N GLN A 457 24.64 27.27 10.28
CA GLN A 457 24.18 27.83 11.55
C GLN A 457 24.68 27.03 12.75
N LYS A 458 25.47 27.69 13.61
CA LYS A 458 26.22 27.12 14.74
C LYS A 458 25.37 26.40 15.81
N ASP A 459 24.04 26.39 15.72
CA ASP A 459 23.16 25.87 16.77
C ASP A 459 22.14 24.80 16.34
N ILE A 460 22.26 24.19 15.15
CA ILE A 460 21.43 23.03 14.74
C ILE A 460 22.35 21.87 14.36
N LYS A 461 22.79 21.07 15.34
CA LYS A 461 23.95 20.17 15.20
C LYS A 461 23.78 18.72 15.68
N LYS A 462 22.55 18.19 15.73
CA LYS A 462 22.39 16.77 16.11
C LYS A 462 21.83 15.88 15.01
N SER A 463 20.72 16.22 14.36
CA SER A 463 20.08 15.31 13.39
C SER A 463 20.77 15.27 12.01
N ALA A 464 21.09 16.42 11.41
CA ALA A 464 21.76 16.46 10.11
C ALA A 464 23.19 15.87 10.13
N ASP A 465 23.98 16.17 11.16
CA ASP A 465 25.34 15.64 11.30
C ASP A 465 25.33 14.10 11.38
N ILE A 466 24.30 13.49 11.96
CA ILE A 466 24.18 12.01 12.06
C ILE A 466 23.85 11.36 10.70
N VAL A 467 23.14 12.05 9.81
CA VAL A 467 22.87 11.55 8.45
C VAL A 467 24.12 11.62 7.59
N TRP A 468 24.85 12.74 7.67
CA TRP A 468 25.90 13.09 6.70
C TRP A 468 27.34 12.86 7.19
N ALA A 469 27.56 12.76 8.50
CA ALA A 469 28.81 12.23 9.03
C ALA A 469 28.76 10.70 8.95
N GLY A 470 29.32 10.14 7.89
CA GLY A 470 29.81 8.76 7.97
C GLY A 470 30.72 8.65 9.20
N ASP A 471 30.70 7.52 9.90
CA ASP A 471 31.68 7.29 10.96
C ASP A 471 33.07 7.47 10.34
N SER A 472 33.65 8.65 10.55
CA SER A 472 35.09 8.80 10.49
C SER A 472 35.57 8.00 11.69
N ASP A 473 35.86 6.72 11.47
CA ASP A 473 36.69 5.92 12.35
C ASP A 473 38.11 6.53 12.37
N GLU A 474 38.24 7.75 12.92
CA GLU A 474 39.52 8.30 13.38
C GLU A 474 40.13 7.43 14.51
N ALA A 475 39.34 6.49 15.06
CA ALA A 475 39.83 5.50 16.02
C ALA A 475 40.58 4.31 15.39
N SER A 476 40.56 4.14 14.06
CA SER A 476 41.15 2.95 13.41
C SER A 476 42.55 3.15 12.81
N PHE A 477 43.13 4.37 12.86
CA PHE A 477 44.44 4.68 12.28
C PHE A 477 45.64 4.70 13.25
N ASN A 478 45.47 4.40 14.54
CA ASN A 478 46.55 4.49 15.53
C ASN A 478 47.32 3.17 15.81
N TYR A 479 47.39 2.24 14.85
CA TYR A 479 48.19 1.01 14.98
C TYR A 479 49.34 0.85 13.98
N LEU A 480 49.77 1.94 13.31
CA LEU A 480 51.00 1.93 12.51
C LEU A 480 51.79 3.23 12.70
N THR A 481 52.49 3.33 13.83
CA THR A 481 53.80 3.98 13.95
C THR A 481 54.72 3.09 14.75
#